data_AF-A0A661WPH0-F1
#
_entry.id   AF-A0A661WPH0-F1
#
_cell.length_a   1.000
_cell.length_b   1.000
_cell.length_c   1.000
_cell.angle_alpha   90.00
_cell.angle_beta   90.00
_cell.angle_gamma   90.00
#
_symmetry.space_group_name_H-M   'P 1'
#
loop_
_entity.id
_entity.type
_entity.pdbx_description
1 polymer ?
#
loop_
_entity_poly.entity_id
_entity_poly.type
_entity_poly.pdbx_seq_one_letter_code
_entity_poly.pdbx_strand_id
1 'polypeptide(L)'
;MSELNKANKSKIKVLLHVCCGPCAVHPIEDLIQEYEVTLFYSNSNIYPREEYDKRLSFVKKTAEEFNVKLFIDSYDHQEWLDWIKGFENEPEKGKRCEKCFEFNLNRTAIFAKENDFDCFTTTLTVSPHKSSKKIFEIGNGTDFFLEKDFKKKDGFKRSI
;
A
#
# COMPACT_ATOMS: atom_id res chain seq x y z
N MET A 1 25.88 38.39 3.96
CA MET A 1 26.49 37.12 4.43
C MET A 1 25.59 36.59 5.54
N SER A 2 24.89 35.46 5.48
CA SER A 2 24.67 34.42 4.46
C SER A 2 23.49 33.59 4.96
N GLU A 3 22.29 33.79 4.42
CA GLU A 3 21.14 32.88 4.60
C GLU A 3 20.77 32.15 3.28
N LEU A 4 21.73 32.04 2.36
CA LEU A 4 21.66 31.09 1.26
C LEU A 4 22.46 29.86 1.67
N ASN A 5 21.78 28.88 2.29
CA ASN A 5 22.11 27.44 2.27
C ASN A 5 21.20 26.65 3.25
N LYS A 6 19.88 26.71 3.06
CA LYS A 6 19.07 25.51 3.34
C LYS A 6 18.96 24.77 2.02
N ALA A 7 19.86 23.82 1.81
CA ALA A 7 19.80 22.93 0.66
C ALA A 7 18.37 22.38 0.54
N ASN A 8 17.71 22.68 -0.59
CA ASN A 8 16.47 22.04 -1.01
C ASN A 8 16.77 20.54 -1.16
N LYS A 9 16.72 19.79 -0.06
CA LYS A 9 16.62 18.34 -0.13
C LYS A 9 15.19 18.05 -0.53
N SER A 10 14.98 17.61 -1.76
CA SER A 10 13.68 17.08 -2.18
C SER A 10 13.22 16.04 -1.16
N LYS A 11 11.96 16.09 -0.73
CA LYS A 11 11.41 15.07 0.17
C LYS A 11 11.57 13.69 -0.49
N ILE A 12 11.82 12.68 0.34
CA ILE A 12 11.86 11.28 -0.09
C ILE A 12 10.49 10.92 -0.68
N LYS A 13 10.45 10.39 -1.90
CA LYS A 13 9.23 9.96 -2.58
C LYS A 13 8.85 8.57 -2.10
N VAL A 14 7.70 8.46 -1.44
CA VAL A 14 7.17 7.17 -0.98
C VAL A 14 5.95 6.78 -1.80
N LEU A 15 5.99 5.55 -2.32
CA LEU A 15 4.82 4.91 -2.90
C LEU A 15 4.04 4.15 -1.81
N LEU A 16 2.81 4.55 -1.54
CA LEU A 16 1.94 3.89 -0.58
C LEU A 16 0.99 2.93 -1.32
N HIS A 17 1.20 1.62 -1.18
CA HIS A 17 0.21 0.63 -1.59
C HIS A 17 -1.06 0.74 -0.74
N VAL A 18 -2.21 0.88 -1.40
CA VAL A 18 -3.52 1.06 -0.76
C VAL A 18 -4.46 -0.10 -1.11
N CYS A 19 -4.96 -0.82 -0.11
CA CYS A 19 -5.95 -1.89 -0.33
C CYS A 19 -7.42 -1.43 -0.26
N CYS A 20 -7.69 -0.31 0.42
CA CYS A 20 -9.02 0.23 0.63
C CYS A 20 -8.95 1.74 0.96
N GLY A 21 -9.96 2.53 0.59
CA GLY A 21 -9.99 3.98 0.83
C GLY A 21 -9.86 4.37 2.31
N PRO A 22 -10.74 3.87 3.21
CA PRO A 22 -10.65 4.16 4.65
C PRO A 22 -9.32 3.77 5.28
N CYS A 23 -8.70 2.69 4.79
CA CYS A 23 -7.40 2.21 5.24
C CYS A 23 -6.26 3.20 4.93
N ALA A 24 -6.44 4.15 4.00
CA ALA A 24 -5.39 5.03 3.55
C ALA A 24 -5.27 6.32 4.36
N VAL A 25 -6.35 6.77 5.00
CA VAL A 25 -6.44 8.07 5.69
C VAL A 25 -5.31 8.26 6.71
N HIS A 26 -5.23 7.37 7.71
CA HIS A 26 -4.22 7.48 8.76
C HIS A 26 -2.77 7.31 8.23
N PRO A 27 -2.46 6.32 7.36
CA PRO A 27 -1.15 6.23 6.73
C PRO A 27 -0.74 7.49 5.94
N ILE A 28 -1.66 8.12 5.23
CA ILE A 28 -1.38 9.37 4.49
C ILE A 28 -1.04 10.50 5.47
N GLU A 29 -1.84 10.68 6.53
CA GLU A 29 -1.60 11.70 7.57
C GLU A 29 -0.21 11.58 8.21
N ASP A 30 0.21 10.34 8.51
CA ASP A 30 1.52 10.06 9.13
C ASP A 30 2.67 10.28 8.15
N LEU A 31 2.53 9.84 6.89
CA LEU A 31 3.61 9.91 5.91
C LEU A 31 3.83 11.31 5.32
N ILE A 32 2.79 12.12 5.09
CA ILE A 32 2.94 13.45 4.45
C ILE A 32 3.87 14.39 5.26
N GLN A 33 3.99 14.17 6.56
CA GLN A 33 4.88 14.95 7.43
C GLN A 33 6.34 14.86 6.98
N GLU A 34 6.78 13.68 6.53
CA GLU A 34 8.18 13.35 6.24
C GLU A 34 8.46 13.09 4.75
N TYR A 35 7.45 12.66 3.98
CA TYR A 35 7.61 12.15 2.62
C TYR A 35 6.77 12.91 1.58
N GLU A 36 7.16 12.81 0.31
CA GLU A 36 6.27 13.09 -0.83
C GLU A 36 5.48 11.82 -1.13
N VAL A 37 4.19 11.81 -0.77
CA VAL A 37 3.34 10.61 -0.82
C VAL A 37 2.63 10.50 -2.17
N THR A 38 2.72 9.32 -2.78
CA THR A 38 1.86 8.92 -3.91
C THR A 38 1.17 7.60 -3.58
N LEU A 39 -0.11 7.50 -3.91
CA LEU A 39 -0.89 6.28 -3.72
C LEU A 39 -0.77 5.34 -4.91
N PHE A 40 -0.75 4.04 -4.62
CA PHE A 40 -0.81 2.99 -5.63
C PHE A 40 -1.90 1.98 -5.28
N TYR A 41 -2.88 1.85 -6.18
CA TYR A 41 -3.98 0.90 -6.03
C TYR A 41 -3.74 -0.34 -6.89
N SER A 42 -3.14 -1.38 -6.29
CA SER A 42 -2.93 -2.72 -6.86
C SER A 42 -3.72 -3.73 -6.04
N ASN A 43 -4.83 -4.27 -6.57
CA ASN A 43 -5.73 -5.14 -5.81
C ASN A 43 -6.50 -6.16 -6.69
N SER A 44 -5.82 -6.87 -7.58
CA SER A 44 -6.45 -7.90 -8.42
C SER A 44 -7.09 -9.05 -7.62
N ASN A 45 -6.73 -9.19 -6.34
CA ASN A 45 -7.35 -10.13 -5.41
C ASN A 45 -8.78 -9.76 -4.99
N ILE A 46 -9.26 -8.55 -5.31
CA ILE A 46 -10.60 -8.10 -4.93
C ILE A 46 -11.61 -8.53 -6.00
N TYR A 47 -12.61 -9.28 -5.56
CA TYR A 47 -13.65 -9.86 -6.39
C TYR A 47 -15.00 -9.80 -5.63
N PRO A 48 -16.14 -9.64 -6.32
CA PRO A 48 -16.28 -9.44 -7.76
C PRO A 48 -15.83 -8.03 -8.20
N ARG A 49 -15.82 -7.79 -9.51
CA ARG A 49 -15.31 -6.53 -10.10
C ARG A 49 -16.00 -5.29 -9.51
N GLU A 50 -17.27 -5.41 -9.16
CA GLU A 50 -18.06 -4.34 -8.54
C GLU A 50 -17.47 -3.91 -7.18
N GLU A 51 -16.95 -4.84 -6.38
CA GLU A 51 -16.30 -4.53 -5.10
C GLU A 51 -14.93 -3.85 -5.32
N TYR A 52 -14.18 -4.25 -6.36
CA TYR A 52 -12.96 -3.56 -6.77
C TYR A 52 -13.27 -2.11 -7.16
N ASP A 53 -14.24 -1.89 -8.05
CA ASP A 53 -14.61 -0.55 -8.52
C ASP A 53 -15.14 0.32 -7.37
N LYS A 54 -15.93 -0.25 -6.47
CA LYS A 54 -16.41 0.43 -5.27
C LYS A 54 -15.25 0.89 -4.39
N ARG A 55 -14.29 0.01 -4.09
CA ARG A 55 -13.11 0.36 -3.27
C ARG A 55 -12.23 1.39 -3.96
N LEU A 56 -12.00 1.26 -5.26
CA LEU A 56 -11.28 2.25 -6.06
C LEU A 56 -11.95 3.63 -5.99
N SER A 57 -13.28 3.69 -6.02
CA SER A 57 -14.02 4.96 -5.89
C SER A 57 -13.75 5.67 -4.57
N PHE A 58 -13.62 4.93 -3.46
CA PHE A 58 -13.24 5.50 -2.18
C PHE A 58 -11.79 5.97 -2.17
N VAL A 59 -10.86 5.19 -2.73
CA VAL A 59 -9.44 5.57 -2.82
C VAL A 59 -9.27 6.85 -3.63
N LYS A 60 -10.01 7.01 -4.75
CA LYS A 60 -10.00 8.25 -5.55
C LYS A 60 -10.43 9.46 -4.72
N LYS A 61 -11.54 9.36 -3.98
CA LYS A 61 -12.01 10.43 -3.09
C LYS A 61 -10.96 10.79 -2.03
N THR A 62 -10.36 9.78 -1.38
CA THR A 62 -9.30 10.02 -0.39
C THR A 62 -8.07 10.69 -1.02
N ALA A 63 -7.68 10.31 -2.25
CA ALA A 63 -6.58 10.95 -2.95
C ALA A 63 -6.85 12.43 -3.23
N GLU A 64 -8.07 12.76 -3.66
CA GLU A 64 -8.53 14.13 -3.88
C GLU A 64 -8.56 14.95 -2.58
N GLU A 65 -9.13 14.40 -1.50
CA GLU A 65 -9.22 15.06 -0.19
C GLU A 65 -7.84 15.43 0.38
N PHE A 66 -6.85 14.55 0.22
CA PHE A 66 -5.48 14.79 0.70
C PHE A 66 -4.59 15.48 -0.32
N ASN A 67 -5.09 15.77 -1.53
CA ASN A 67 -4.34 16.33 -2.65
C ASN A 67 -3.04 15.53 -2.96
N VAL A 68 -3.16 14.20 -3.00
CA VAL A 68 -2.05 13.28 -3.32
C VAL A 68 -2.27 12.61 -4.68
N LYS A 69 -1.17 12.29 -5.37
CA LYS A 69 -1.23 11.55 -6.63
C LYS A 69 -1.72 10.12 -6.38
N LEU A 70 -2.47 9.57 -7.34
CA LEU A 70 -2.94 8.19 -7.33
C LEU A 70 -2.62 7.51 -8.67
N PHE A 71 -1.91 6.40 -8.60
CA PHE A 71 -1.75 5.46 -9.70
C PHE A 71 -2.64 4.24 -9.47
N ILE A 72 -3.25 3.75 -10.55
CA ILE A 72 -4.14 2.59 -10.55
C ILE A 72 -3.45 1.51 -11.37
N ASP A 73 -3.21 0.37 -10.76
CA ASP A 73 -2.61 -0.79 -11.41
C ASP A 73 -3.62 -1.50 -12.33
N SER A 74 -3.13 -2.33 -13.24
CA SER A 74 -3.98 -3.22 -14.03
C SER A 74 -4.76 -4.18 -13.13
N TYR A 75 -6.05 -4.36 -13.41
CA TYR A 75 -6.88 -5.36 -12.75
C TYR A 75 -6.93 -6.64 -13.57
N ASP A 76 -6.34 -7.71 -13.04
CA ASP A 76 -6.40 -9.05 -13.62
C ASP A 76 -6.64 -10.09 -12.51
N HIS A 77 -7.91 -10.42 -12.29
CA HIS A 77 -8.28 -11.41 -11.29
C HIS A 77 -7.78 -12.81 -11.64
N GLN A 78 -7.64 -13.13 -12.93
CA GLN A 78 -7.17 -14.44 -13.36
C GLN A 78 -5.68 -14.62 -13.03
N GLU A 79 -4.87 -13.60 -13.26
CA GLU A 79 -3.46 -13.58 -12.83
C GLU A 79 -3.33 -13.84 -11.32
N TRP A 80 -4.19 -13.23 -10.52
CA TRP A 80 -4.19 -13.48 -9.08
C TRP A 80 -4.61 -14.90 -8.71
N LEU A 81 -5.64 -15.45 -9.37
CA LEU A 81 -6.06 -16.85 -9.17
C LEU A 81 -4.94 -17.83 -9.51
N ASP A 82 -4.21 -17.58 -10.60
CA ASP A 82 -3.07 -18.39 -10.99
C ASP A 82 -1.93 -18.29 -9.98
N TRP A 83 -1.70 -17.10 -9.42
CA TRP A 83 -0.70 -16.87 -8.36
C TRP A 83 -0.99 -17.64 -7.06
N ILE A 84 -2.26 -17.75 -6.67
CA ILE A 84 -2.66 -18.45 -5.43
C ILE A 84 -2.98 -19.93 -5.64
N LYS A 85 -2.78 -20.46 -6.85
CA LYS A 85 -3.13 -21.84 -7.20
C LYS A 85 -2.50 -22.85 -6.24
N GLY A 86 -3.29 -23.79 -5.74
CA GLY A 86 -2.91 -24.78 -4.74
C GLY A 86 -3.05 -24.30 -3.28
N PHE A 87 -3.44 -23.05 -3.04
CA PHE A 87 -3.70 -22.49 -1.70
C PHE A 87 -5.16 -22.05 -1.52
N GLU A 88 -6.07 -22.43 -2.42
CA GLU A 88 -7.45 -21.94 -2.48
C GLU A 88 -8.21 -22.22 -1.19
N ASN A 89 -7.98 -23.40 -0.60
CA ASN A 89 -8.66 -23.91 0.58
C ASN A 89 -7.94 -23.60 1.90
N GLU A 90 -6.84 -22.84 1.87
CA GLU A 90 -6.16 -22.42 3.09
C GLU A 90 -7.09 -21.55 3.96
N PRO A 91 -7.06 -21.72 5.29
CA PRO A 91 -7.86 -20.91 6.20
C PRO A 91 -7.46 -19.43 6.12
N GLU A 92 -8.34 -18.56 6.59
CA GLU A 92 -8.00 -17.15 6.78
C GLU A 92 -6.78 -17.04 7.71
N LYS A 93 -5.86 -16.11 7.40
CA LYS A 93 -4.54 -15.97 8.04
C LYS A 93 -3.57 -17.14 7.79
N GLY A 94 -3.95 -18.11 6.95
CA GLY A 94 -3.08 -19.16 6.43
C GLY A 94 -2.24 -18.69 5.23
N LYS A 95 -1.65 -19.66 4.51
CA LYS A 95 -0.65 -19.38 3.46
C LYS A 95 -1.20 -18.58 2.28
N ARG A 96 -2.50 -18.70 1.98
CA ARG A 96 -3.16 -17.88 0.95
C ARG A 96 -3.08 -16.38 1.24
N CYS A 97 -3.17 -15.99 2.51
CA CYS A 97 -3.01 -14.58 2.90
C CYS A 97 -1.58 -14.09 2.65
N GLU A 98 -0.58 -14.90 2.97
CA GLU A 98 0.83 -14.58 2.69
C GLU A 98 1.05 -14.42 1.18
N LYS A 99 0.57 -15.38 0.37
CA LYS A 99 0.60 -15.29 -1.10
C LYS A 99 -0.08 -14.04 -1.66
N CYS A 100 -1.21 -13.64 -1.06
CA CYS A 100 -1.91 -12.43 -1.45
C CYS A 100 -1.13 -11.16 -1.10
N PHE A 101 -0.39 -11.14 0.01
CA PHE A 101 0.49 -10.01 0.35
C PHE A 101 1.70 -9.98 -0.58
N GLU A 102 2.34 -11.12 -0.83
CA GLU A 102 3.43 -11.25 -1.80
C GLU A 102 3.04 -10.69 -3.17
N PHE A 103 1.87 -11.07 -3.69
CA PHE A 103 1.36 -10.59 -4.97
C PHE A 103 1.32 -9.05 -5.04
N ASN A 104 0.66 -8.42 -4.07
CA ASN A 104 0.47 -6.97 -4.10
C ASN A 104 1.76 -6.20 -3.78
N LEU A 105 2.60 -6.70 -2.87
CA LEU A 105 3.87 -6.04 -2.52
C LEU A 105 4.90 -6.16 -3.63
N ASN A 106 4.98 -7.29 -4.33
CA ASN A 106 5.86 -7.46 -5.49
C ASN A 106 5.50 -6.49 -6.61
N ARG A 107 4.22 -6.36 -6.94
CA ARG A 107 3.74 -5.42 -7.95
C ARG A 107 4.04 -3.97 -7.57
N THR A 108 3.85 -3.64 -6.29
CA THR A 108 4.18 -2.30 -5.76
C THR A 108 5.68 -2.02 -5.84
N ALA A 109 6.54 -2.99 -5.50
CA ALA A 109 7.99 -2.83 -5.56
C ALA A 109 8.47 -2.62 -7.00
N ILE A 110 7.93 -3.39 -7.96
CA ILE A 110 8.23 -3.23 -9.40
C ILE A 110 7.82 -1.82 -9.85
N PHE A 111 6.58 -1.41 -9.58
CA PHE A 111 6.10 -0.09 -9.96
C PHE A 111 6.92 1.03 -9.33
N ALA A 112 7.27 0.92 -8.04
CA ALA A 112 8.09 1.89 -7.34
C ALA A 112 9.46 2.08 -8.01
N LYS A 113 10.12 0.97 -8.35
CA LYS A 113 11.42 0.96 -9.02
C LYS A 113 11.37 1.53 -10.43
N GLU A 114 10.34 1.20 -11.20
CA GLU A 114 10.17 1.68 -12.58
C GLU A 114 9.79 3.16 -12.68
N ASN A 115 9.28 3.77 -11.59
CA ASN A 115 8.78 5.14 -11.55
C ASN A 115 9.57 6.06 -10.61
N ASP A 116 10.84 5.72 -10.33
CA ASP A 116 11.78 6.54 -9.55
C ASP A 116 11.27 6.95 -8.16
N PHE A 117 10.62 6.02 -7.46
CA PHE A 117 10.33 6.17 -6.03
C PHE A 117 11.53 5.74 -5.19
N ASP A 118 11.79 6.46 -4.10
CA ASP A 118 12.91 6.15 -3.20
C ASP A 118 12.61 4.94 -2.30
N CYS A 119 11.33 4.75 -1.96
CA CYS A 119 10.85 3.63 -1.17
C CYS A 119 9.35 3.40 -1.38
N PHE A 120 8.86 2.26 -0.89
CA PHE A 120 7.42 1.98 -0.85
C PHE A 120 6.99 1.38 0.49
N THR A 121 5.73 1.55 0.84
CA THR A 121 5.14 0.93 2.03
C THR A 121 3.67 0.54 1.75
N THR A 122 2.94 0.06 2.75
CA THR A 122 1.62 -0.53 2.54
C THR A 122 0.62 -0.22 3.66
N THR A 123 -0.64 0.03 3.30
CA THR A 123 -1.75 0.15 4.26
C THR A 123 -2.16 -1.19 4.87
N LEU A 124 -1.59 -2.32 4.44
CA LEU A 124 -1.92 -3.64 4.98
C LEU A 124 -1.64 -3.77 6.48
N THR A 125 -0.73 -2.96 7.02
CA THR A 125 -0.42 -2.93 8.45
C THR A 125 -1.45 -2.18 9.29
N VAL A 126 -2.46 -1.52 8.70
CA VAL A 126 -3.52 -0.82 9.47
C VAL A 126 -4.43 -1.80 10.22
N SER A 127 -4.72 -2.96 9.64
CA SER A 127 -5.70 -3.90 10.21
C SER A 127 -5.10 -4.70 11.37
N PRO A 128 -5.74 -4.72 12.56
CA PRO A 128 -5.28 -5.54 13.69
C PRO A 128 -5.35 -7.04 13.40
N HIS A 129 -6.15 -7.44 12.42
CA HIS A 129 -6.35 -8.85 12.04
C HIS A 129 -5.24 -9.40 11.14
N LYS A 130 -4.41 -8.54 10.55
CA LYS A 130 -3.26 -8.92 9.71
C LYS A 130 -1.97 -8.88 10.52
N SER A 131 -1.05 -9.81 10.30
CA SER A 131 0.23 -9.81 11.02
C SER A 131 1.22 -8.82 10.40
N SER A 132 1.53 -7.71 11.10
CA SER A 132 2.53 -6.72 10.63
C SER A 132 3.90 -7.39 10.46
N LYS A 133 4.27 -8.31 11.35
CA LYS A 133 5.51 -9.09 11.25
C LYS A 133 5.61 -9.85 9.91
N LYS A 134 4.52 -10.52 9.50
CA LYS A 134 4.49 -11.25 8.22
C LYS A 134 4.52 -10.32 7.02
N ILE A 135 3.80 -9.20 7.08
CA ILE A 135 3.82 -8.19 6.02
C ILE A 135 5.24 -7.61 5.87
N PHE A 136 5.95 -7.36 6.97
CA PHE A 136 7.32 -6.87 6.94
C PHE A 136 8.31 -7.92 6.43
N GLU A 137 8.17 -9.19 6.85
CA GLU A 137 8.98 -10.30 6.31
C GLU A 137 8.86 -10.38 4.79
N ILE A 138 7.63 -10.30 4.25
CA ILE A 138 7.38 -10.30 2.81
C ILE A 138 7.91 -9.03 2.14
N GLY A 139 7.62 -7.86 2.70
CA GLY A 139 8.04 -6.57 2.16
C GLY A 139 9.57 -6.44 2.09
N ASN A 140 10.28 -6.86 3.13
CA ASN A 140 11.76 -6.87 3.15
C ASN A 140 12.37 -7.86 2.17
N GLY A 141 11.59 -8.82 1.66
CA GLY A 141 11.99 -9.68 0.54
C GLY A 141 12.02 -8.95 -0.80
N THR A 142 11.56 -7.70 -0.85
CA THR A 142 11.58 -6.82 -2.03
C THR A 142 12.57 -5.66 -1.85
N ASP A 143 12.96 -5.02 -2.94
CA ASP A 143 13.84 -3.86 -2.88
C ASP A 143 13.09 -2.62 -2.31
N PHE A 144 13.75 -1.81 -1.47
CA PHE A 144 13.27 -0.48 -1.02
C PHE A 144 11.97 -0.45 -0.18
N PHE A 145 11.62 -1.54 0.50
CA PHE A 145 10.46 -1.56 1.40
C PHE A 145 10.72 -0.74 2.69
N LEU A 146 9.80 0.16 3.00
CA LEU A 146 9.79 0.97 4.21
C LEU A 146 8.82 0.37 5.23
N GLU A 147 9.35 -0.20 6.30
CA GLU A 147 8.54 -0.71 7.42
C GLU A 147 7.81 0.43 8.14
N LYS A 148 6.48 0.44 8.04
CA LYS A 148 5.60 1.32 8.83
C LYS A 148 4.45 0.53 9.43
N ASP A 149 4.33 0.58 10.76
CA ASP A 149 3.28 -0.11 11.50
C ASP A 149 2.15 0.87 11.86
N PHE A 150 1.14 0.95 11.00
CA PHE A 150 0.03 1.88 11.12
C PHE A 150 -1.05 1.45 12.13
N LYS A 151 -0.79 0.42 12.94
CA LYS A 151 -1.67 0.04 14.07
C LYS A 151 -1.51 0.97 15.27
N LYS A 152 -0.33 1.59 15.39
CA LYS A 152 0.01 2.46 16.52
C LYS A 152 -0.80 3.76 16.40
N LYS A 153 -1.16 4.38 17.53
CA LYS A 153 -1.97 5.63 17.62
C LYS A 153 -3.44 5.54 17.15
N ASP A 154 -4.15 4.44 17.45
CA ASP A 154 -5.58 4.27 17.11
C ASP A 154 -5.92 4.30 15.60
N GLY A 155 -4.94 4.07 14.70
CA GLY A 155 -5.13 4.15 13.24
C GLY A 155 -6.31 3.33 12.69
N PHE A 156 -6.62 2.19 13.31
CA PHE A 156 -7.79 1.37 12.94
C PHE A 156 -9.13 2.08 13.23
N LYS A 157 -9.29 2.76 14.37
CA LYS A 157 -10.55 3.47 14.71
C LYS A 157 -10.84 4.65 13.80
N ARG A 158 -9.79 5.21 13.18
CA ARG A 158 -9.90 6.30 12.19
C ARG A 158 -10.20 5.79 10.78
N SER A 159 -10.19 4.47 10.57
CA SER A 159 -10.42 3.81 9.27
C SER A 159 -11.80 3.15 9.18
N ILE A 160 -12.71 3.41 10.13
CA ILE A 160 -14.09 2.87 10.22
C ILE A 160 -15.08 4.01 9.98
#